data_AF-A0A6G9NAX3-F1
#
_entry.id   AF-A0A6G9NAX3-F1
#
_cell.length_a   1.000
_cell.length_b   1.000
_cell.length_c   1.000
_cell.angle_alpha   90.00
_cell.angle_beta   90.00
_cell.angle_gamma   90.00
#
_symmetry.space_group_name_H-M   'P 1'
#
loop_
_entity.id
_entity.type
_entity.pdbx_description
1 polymer ?
#
loop_
_entity_poly.entity_id
_entity_poly.type
_entity_poly.pdbx_seq_one_letter_code
_entity_poly.pdbx_strand_id
1 'polypeptide(L)'
;MRRLMQFGLAMLAAAMGLPANAEEPGPRATLERAIAAHGGEVWLTPTTLALSGEAVFYDRETGAVRSRAEDYRMWRAFDPDRASAHEASGKVRIVAKSGERVLFEIGYDGETTWTERGIMPKAQADEYWANNFGFGVVRQALGEGFTLHRAPSRDILGRETRLVRIADPEGAETLFGFDKESGFITYLAFDTPRGFHERLYADFVKLPGGWVQAREVTLLYDGIKSNTVLWTETSVDEPLDEALFTPPSG
;
A
#
# COMPACT_ATOMS: atom_id res chain seq x y z
N MET A 1 46.42 49.64 -54.34
CA MET A 1 46.83 49.51 -52.92
C MET A 1 45.59 49.10 -52.14
N ARG A 2 45.30 47.80 -51.97
CA ARG A 2 45.69 46.90 -50.87
C ARG A 2 45.22 47.40 -49.49
N ARG A 3 44.46 46.54 -48.78
CA ARG A 3 44.00 46.58 -47.35
C ARG A 3 42.55 47.07 -47.16
N LEU A 4 41.69 46.47 -46.34
CA LEU A 4 41.74 45.30 -45.45
C LEU A 4 40.27 44.88 -45.14
N MET A 5 40.03 43.58 -44.96
CA MET A 5 38.86 43.00 -44.28
C MET A 5 38.62 43.63 -42.90
N GLN A 6 37.36 43.71 -42.46
CA GLN A 6 36.98 43.20 -41.14
C GLN A 6 35.45 43.01 -41.03
N PHE A 7 35.05 41.74 -41.07
CA PHE A 7 33.77 41.24 -40.59
C PHE A 7 33.71 41.41 -39.06
N GLY A 8 32.59 41.89 -38.54
CA GLY A 8 32.28 41.91 -37.11
C GLY A 8 30.89 41.32 -36.87
N LEU A 9 30.75 40.00 -37.04
CA LEU A 9 29.57 39.27 -36.60
C LEU A 9 29.74 38.94 -35.11
N ALA A 10 29.13 39.73 -34.24
CA ALA A 10 29.04 39.41 -32.82
C ALA A 10 28.07 38.22 -32.65
N MET A 11 28.61 37.01 -32.59
CA MET A 11 27.87 35.83 -32.15
C MET A 11 27.65 35.96 -30.63
N LEU A 12 26.46 36.38 -30.23
CA LEU A 12 25.98 36.25 -28.86
C LEU A 12 25.67 34.76 -28.65
N ALA A 13 26.65 34.00 -28.18
CA ALA A 13 26.44 32.63 -27.74
C ALA A 13 25.59 32.67 -26.46
N ALA A 14 24.27 32.58 -26.62
CA ALA A 14 23.39 32.25 -25.51
C ALA A 14 23.77 30.84 -25.04
N ALA A 15 24.51 30.76 -23.95
CA ALA A 15 24.70 29.53 -23.21
C ALA A 15 23.33 29.11 -22.66
N MET A 16 22.56 28.38 -23.48
CA MET A 16 21.45 27.57 -23.00
C MET A 16 22.07 26.53 -22.07
N GLY A 17 22.05 26.81 -20.77
CA GLY A 17 22.33 25.81 -19.76
C GLY A 17 21.37 24.65 -20.02
N LEU A 18 21.92 23.53 -20.49
CA LEU A 18 21.20 22.26 -20.47
C LEU A 18 20.69 22.09 -19.04
N PRO A 19 19.40 21.80 -18.83
CA PRO A 19 18.93 21.48 -17.48
C PRO A 19 19.83 20.36 -16.98
N ALA A 20 20.50 20.60 -15.85
CA ALA A 20 21.16 19.53 -15.14
C ALA A 20 20.09 18.45 -14.96
N ASN A 21 20.29 17.28 -15.58
CA ASN A 21 19.48 16.11 -15.27
C ASN A 21 19.71 15.86 -13.78
N ALA A 22 18.83 16.40 -12.94
CA ALA A 22 18.83 16.09 -11.53
C ALA A 22 18.70 14.58 -11.46
N GLU A 23 19.72 13.94 -10.92
CA GLU A 23 19.76 12.49 -10.81
C GLU A 23 18.51 12.03 -10.06
N GLU A 24 17.70 11.19 -10.70
CA GLU A 24 16.46 10.71 -10.10
C GLU A 24 16.79 10.00 -8.77
N PRO A 25 16.09 10.34 -7.66
CA PRO A 25 16.43 9.81 -6.35
C PRO A 25 16.43 8.28 -6.37
N GLY A 26 17.44 7.68 -5.73
CA GLY A 26 17.56 6.23 -5.61
C GLY A 26 16.37 5.59 -4.88
N PRO A 27 16.22 4.25 -4.94
CA PRO A 27 15.15 3.52 -4.27
C PRO A 27 15.05 3.83 -2.77
N ARG A 28 16.18 3.87 -2.06
CA ARG A 28 16.24 4.20 -0.63
C ARG A 28 15.71 5.60 -0.35
N ALA A 29 16.20 6.61 -1.06
CA ALA A 29 15.76 8.00 -0.91
C ALA A 29 14.26 8.18 -1.27
N THR A 30 13.76 7.41 -2.24
CA THR A 30 12.32 7.38 -2.58
C THR A 30 11.50 6.87 -1.41
N LEU A 31 11.94 5.78 -0.76
CA LEU A 31 11.27 5.20 0.39
C LEU A 31 11.34 6.11 1.63
N GLU A 32 12.50 6.67 1.94
CA GLU A 32 12.67 7.63 3.05
C GLU A 32 11.76 8.86 2.88
N ARG A 33 11.66 9.38 1.65
CA ARG A 33 10.70 10.44 1.31
C ARG A 33 9.27 10.00 1.52
N ALA A 34 8.92 8.78 1.13
CA ALA A 34 7.57 8.26 1.31
C ALA A 34 7.22 8.12 2.79
N ILE A 35 8.13 7.59 3.62
CA ILE A 35 7.96 7.50 5.08
C ILE A 35 7.67 8.89 5.65
N ALA A 36 8.49 9.89 5.32
CA ALA A 36 8.27 11.27 5.75
C ALA A 36 6.92 11.82 5.27
N ALA A 37 6.51 11.53 4.03
CA ALA A 37 5.24 11.98 3.47
C ALA A 37 4.02 11.38 4.18
N HIS A 38 4.12 10.15 4.75
CA HIS A 38 3.00 9.51 5.44
C HIS A 38 2.92 9.80 6.94
N GLY A 39 3.84 10.61 7.49
CA GLY A 39 3.85 10.97 8.90
C GLY A 39 5.14 10.60 9.65
N GLY A 40 6.11 9.98 8.97
CA GLY A 40 7.38 9.59 9.59
C GLY A 40 7.20 8.43 10.57
N GLU A 41 7.69 8.61 11.79
CA GLU A 41 7.75 7.55 12.81
C GLU A 41 6.37 6.97 13.13
N VAL A 42 5.34 7.82 13.33
CA VAL A 42 3.96 7.34 13.62
C VAL A 42 3.42 6.41 12.54
N TRP A 43 3.85 6.60 11.29
CA TRP A 43 3.44 5.72 10.20
C TRP A 43 4.27 4.45 10.13
N LEU A 44 5.55 4.52 10.52
CA LEU A 44 6.49 3.42 10.50
C LEU A 44 6.20 2.41 11.62
N THR A 45 5.88 2.90 12.82
CA THR A 45 5.70 2.13 14.05
C THR A 45 4.34 2.36 14.71
N PRO A 46 3.20 2.25 13.98
CA PRO A 46 1.88 2.35 14.61
C PRO A 46 1.65 1.17 15.54
N THR A 47 0.92 1.41 16.62
CA THR A 47 0.46 0.40 17.57
C THR A 47 -0.90 -0.18 17.15
N THR A 48 -1.83 0.66 16.71
CA THR A 48 -3.16 0.24 16.26
C THR A 48 -3.65 1.04 15.05
N LEU A 49 -4.55 0.44 14.29
CA LEU A 49 -5.27 1.08 13.20
C LEU A 49 -6.71 0.56 13.16
N ALA A 50 -7.67 1.47 13.24
CA ALA A 50 -9.08 1.20 13.00
C ALA A 50 -9.58 2.01 11.81
N LEU A 51 -10.28 1.34 10.89
CA LEU A 51 -10.90 1.94 9.71
C LEU A 51 -12.36 1.52 9.64
N SER A 52 -13.23 2.45 9.28
CA SER A 52 -14.64 2.19 8.95
C SER A 52 -15.02 2.88 7.64
N GLY A 53 -15.95 2.29 6.91
CA GLY A 53 -16.44 2.84 5.64
C GLY A 53 -17.28 1.84 4.88
N GLU A 54 -17.19 1.87 3.55
CA GLU A 54 -18.02 1.05 2.66
C GLU A 54 -17.16 0.31 1.62
N ALA A 55 -17.71 -0.77 1.05
CA ALA A 55 -17.03 -1.52 0.01
C ALA A 55 -17.97 -2.01 -1.10
N VAL A 56 -17.43 -2.12 -2.31
CA VAL A 56 -18.12 -2.68 -3.48
C VAL A 56 -17.30 -3.84 -4.02
N PHE A 57 -17.94 -5.00 -4.18
CA PHE A 57 -17.33 -6.21 -4.70
C PHE A 57 -17.88 -6.52 -6.08
N TYR A 58 -17.00 -6.90 -6.99
CA TYR A 58 -17.33 -7.15 -8.39
C TYR A 58 -17.21 -8.64 -8.70
N ASP A 59 -18.04 -9.09 -9.64
CA ASP A 59 -17.93 -10.42 -10.22
C ASP A 59 -16.87 -10.40 -11.34
N ARG A 60 -15.93 -11.36 -11.31
CA ARG A 60 -14.80 -11.40 -12.23
C ARG A 60 -15.22 -11.68 -13.67
N GLU A 61 -16.23 -12.51 -13.87
CA GLU A 61 -16.63 -12.99 -15.20
C GLU A 61 -17.54 -11.98 -15.91
N THR A 62 -18.44 -11.34 -15.17
CA THR A 62 -19.45 -10.42 -15.73
C THR A 62 -19.10 -8.95 -15.56
N GLY A 63 -18.20 -8.60 -14.64
CA GLY A 63 -17.89 -7.22 -14.24
C GLY A 63 -19.02 -6.52 -13.46
N ALA A 64 -20.13 -7.22 -13.19
CA ALA A 64 -21.25 -6.67 -12.44
C ALA A 64 -20.90 -6.50 -10.96
N VAL A 65 -21.59 -5.57 -10.30
CA VAL A 65 -21.52 -5.49 -8.83
C VAL A 65 -22.17 -6.74 -8.24
N ARG A 66 -21.37 -7.53 -7.53
CA ARG A 66 -21.80 -8.76 -6.85
C ARG A 66 -22.43 -8.46 -5.49
N SER A 67 -21.83 -7.54 -4.74
CA SER A 67 -22.33 -7.13 -3.43
C SER A 67 -21.79 -5.75 -3.04
N ARG A 68 -22.50 -5.10 -2.11
CA ARG A 68 -22.07 -3.86 -1.44
C ARG A 68 -22.09 -4.09 0.05
N ALA A 69 -21.05 -3.62 0.74
CA ALA A 69 -21.01 -3.56 2.19
C ALA A 69 -21.19 -2.10 2.59
N GLU A 70 -22.31 -1.76 3.24
CA GLU A 70 -22.52 -0.42 3.78
C GLU A 70 -21.83 -0.22 5.14
N ASP A 71 -21.43 -1.33 5.79
CA ASP A 71 -20.59 -1.33 6.99
C ASP A 71 -19.38 -2.24 6.76
N TYR A 72 -18.25 -1.61 6.40
CA TYR A 72 -16.96 -2.26 6.18
C TYR A 72 -15.95 -1.74 7.21
N ARG A 73 -15.46 -2.64 8.07
CA ARG A 73 -14.56 -2.28 9.17
C ARG A 73 -13.29 -3.12 9.14
N MET A 74 -12.19 -2.49 9.52
CA MET A 74 -10.92 -3.17 9.79
C MET A 74 -10.35 -2.66 11.10
N TRP A 75 -9.93 -3.58 11.95
CA TRP A 75 -9.11 -3.30 13.12
C TRP A 75 -7.81 -4.06 13.00
N ARG A 76 -6.72 -3.41 13.37
CA ARG A 76 -5.39 -4.01 13.40
C ARG A 76 -4.65 -3.56 14.66
N ALA A 77 -4.11 -4.53 15.38
CA ALA A 77 -3.06 -4.31 16.35
C ALA A 77 -1.75 -4.76 15.70
N PHE A 78 -0.74 -3.89 15.68
CA PHE A 78 0.55 -4.21 15.10
C PHE A 78 1.43 -4.92 16.12
N ASP A 79 2.24 -5.85 15.63
CA ASP A 79 3.30 -6.47 16.41
C ASP A 79 4.55 -5.58 16.36
N PRO A 80 4.99 -5.01 17.50
CA PRO A 80 6.19 -4.17 17.53
C PRO A 80 7.48 -4.96 17.24
N ASP A 81 7.46 -6.28 17.43
CA ASP A 81 8.62 -7.16 17.29
C ASP A 81 8.61 -7.95 15.96
N ARG A 82 7.81 -7.50 14.97
CA ARG A 82 7.59 -8.23 13.72
C ARG A 82 8.90 -8.55 12.98
N ALA A 83 9.21 -9.85 12.85
CA ALA A 83 10.41 -10.35 12.19
C ALA A 83 10.25 -10.66 10.68
N SER A 84 9.04 -10.97 10.19
CA SER A 84 8.79 -11.36 8.79
C SER A 84 7.73 -10.50 8.09
N ALA A 85 7.95 -10.22 6.80
CA ALA A 85 7.14 -9.32 5.98
C ALA A 85 5.87 -9.95 5.39
N HIS A 86 5.87 -11.27 5.16
CA HIS A 86 4.77 -12.01 4.52
C HIS A 86 3.98 -12.92 5.47
N GLU A 87 4.38 -13.00 6.74
CA GLU A 87 3.60 -13.69 7.77
C GLU A 87 2.57 -12.76 8.42
N ALA A 88 1.46 -13.37 8.87
CA ALA A 88 0.45 -12.71 9.68
C ALA A 88 1.05 -12.39 11.06
N SER A 89 1.25 -11.10 11.35
CA SER A 89 1.73 -10.65 12.65
C SER A 89 0.77 -9.63 13.27
N GLY A 90 0.80 -9.58 14.59
CA GLY A 90 -0.14 -8.79 15.38
C GLY A 90 -1.54 -9.42 15.34
N LYS A 91 -2.57 -8.58 15.36
CA LYS A 91 -3.98 -9.01 15.33
C LYS A 91 -4.71 -8.25 14.24
N VAL A 92 -5.65 -8.89 13.56
CA VAL A 92 -6.47 -8.22 12.55
C VAL A 92 -7.88 -8.76 12.58
N ARG A 93 -8.87 -7.89 12.37
CA ARG A 93 -10.24 -8.29 12.10
C ARG A 93 -10.81 -7.42 11.00
N ILE A 94 -11.47 -8.04 10.03
CA ILE A 94 -12.19 -7.37 8.95
C ILE A 94 -13.61 -7.89 8.94
N VAL A 95 -14.57 -6.98 8.90
CA VAL A 95 -15.99 -7.30 8.84
C VAL A 95 -16.64 -6.52 7.71
N ALA A 96 -17.41 -7.21 6.89
CA ALA A 96 -18.21 -6.60 5.82
C ALA A 96 -19.68 -6.98 6.01
N LYS A 97 -20.57 -5.98 6.10
CA LYS A 97 -22.01 -6.20 6.24
C LYS A 97 -22.82 -5.42 5.22
N SER A 98 -23.94 -6.01 4.80
CA SER A 98 -25.00 -5.33 4.06
C SER A 98 -26.29 -5.36 4.88
N GLY A 99 -26.71 -4.21 5.39
CA GLY A 99 -27.67 -4.13 6.50
C GLY A 99 -27.26 -5.01 7.68
N GLU A 100 -28.15 -5.89 8.14
CA GLU A 100 -27.86 -6.83 9.23
C GLU A 100 -27.08 -8.09 8.79
N ARG A 101 -26.94 -8.31 7.48
CA ARG A 101 -26.30 -9.51 6.95
C ARG A 101 -24.78 -9.36 6.93
N VAL A 102 -24.08 -10.28 7.57
CA VAL A 102 -22.63 -10.45 7.39
C VAL A 102 -22.37 -11.03 5.99
N LEU A 103 -21.61 -10.28 5.18
CA LEU A 103 -21.14 -10.75 3.88
C LEU A 103 -19.91 -11.64 4.04
N PHE A 104 -18.96 -11.20 4.87
CA PHE A 104 -17.87 -12.02 5.38
C PHE A 104 -17.29 -11.41 6.65
N GLU A 105 -16.62 -12.26 7.41
CA GLU A 105 -15.78 -11.88 8.53
C GLU A 105 -14.49 -12.68 8.47
N ILE A 106 -13.37 -12.04 8.78
CA ILE A 106 -12.10 -12.70 9.00
C ILE A 106 -11.42 -12.06 10.20
N GLY A 107 -10.89 -12.90 11.09
CA GLY A 107 -10.12 -12.46 12.23
C GLY A 107 -8.88 -13.30 12.43
N TYR A 108 -7.87 -12.69 13.04
CA TYR A 108 -6.63 -13.29 13.49
C TYR A 108 -6.20 -12.63 14.80
N ASP A 109 -5.90 -13.43 15.81
CA ASP A 109 -5.60 -13.00 17.18
C ASP A 109 -4.10 -13.04 17.51
N GLY A 110 -3.27 -13.39 16.53
CA GLY A 110 -1.84 -13.65 16.69
C GLY A 110 -1.49 -15.14 16.61
N GLU A 111 -2.48 -16.03 16.66
CA GLU A 111 -2.27 -17.48 16.59
C GLU A 111 -3.35 -18.18 15.74
N THR A 112 -4.60 -17.86 15.99
CA THR A 112 -5.79 -18.48 15.41
C THR A 112 -6.41 -17.57 14.37
N THR A 113 -6.70 -18.10 13.19
CA THR A 113 -7.54 -17.42 12.18
C THR A 113 -8.96 -17.97 12.25
N TRP A 114 -9.97 -17.11 12.16
CA TRP A 114 -11.38 -17.51 12.13
C TRP A 114 -12.19 -16.69 11.13
N THR A 115 -13.36 -17.20 10.78
CA THR A 115 -14.35 -16.52 9.93
C THR A 115 -15.71 -16.51 10.60
N GLU A 116 -16.75 -16.04 9.90
CA GLU A 116 -18.13 -16.21 10.34
C GLU A 116 -18.56 -17.68 10.52
N ARG A 117 -17.76 -18.63 10.02
CA ARG A 117 -18.00 -20.09 10.07
C ARG A 117 -17.22 -20.79 11.18
N GLY A 118 -16.48 -20.06 12.00
CA GLY A 118 -15.62 -20.61 13.05
C GLY A 118 -14.14 -20.60 12.67
N ILE A 119 -13.36 -21.36 13.43
CA ILE A 119 -11.90 -21.43 13.32
C ILE A 119 -11.48 -22.05 11.99
N MET A 120 -10.55 -21.38 11.31
CA MET A 120 -9.97 -21.82 10.05
C MET A 120 -8.77 -22.76 10.33
N PRO A 121 -8.70 -23.95 9.69
CA PRO A 121 -7.51 -24.79 9.78
C PRO A 121 -6.25 -24.05 9.34
N LYS A 122 -5.12 -24.28 10.03
CA LYS A 122 -3.87 -23.53 9.80
C LYS A 122 -3.43 -23.49 8.33
N ALA A 123 -3.43 -24.63 7.62
CA ALA A 123 -3.03 -24.66 6.21
C ALA A 123 -3.89 -23.74 5.33
N GLN A 124 -5.20 -23.68 5.60
CA GLN A 124 -6.12 -22.79 4.89
C GLN A 124 -5.90 -21.33 5.28
N ALA A 125 -5.57 -21.06 6.55
CA ALA A 125 -5.24 -19.73 7.04
C ALA A 125 -3.95 -19.20 6.41
N ASP A 126 -2.90 -20.03 6.34
CA ASP A 126 -1.62 -19.66 5.73
C ASP A 126 -1.80 -19.31 4.24
N GLU A 127 -2.58 -20.11 3.50
CA GLU A 127 -2.94 -19.81 2.10
C GLU A 127 -3.76 -18.51 1.96
N TYR A 128 -4.73 -18.29 2.86
CA TYR A 128 -5.52 -17.06 2.87
C TYR A 128 -4.63 -15.83 3.07
N TRP A 129 -3.70 -15.88 4.03
CA TRP A 129 -2.84 -14.76 4.36
C TRP A 129 -1.78 -14.47 3.30
N ALA A 130 -1.23 -15.51 2.66
CA ALA A 130 -0.33 -15.36 1.51
C ALA A 130 -0.99 -14.60 0.34
N ASN A 131 -2.31 -14.67 0.21
CA ASN A 131 -3.05 -13.94 -0.83
C ASN A 131 -3.36 -12.47 -0.47
N ASN A 132 -3.19 -12.06 0.79
CA ASN A 132 -3.71 -10.81 1.32
C ASN A 132 -2.65 -9.90 1.97
N PHE A 133 -1.47 -10.39 2.30
CA PHE A 133 -0.41 -9.59 2.92
C PHE A 133 0.76 -9.28 1.99
N GLY A 134 0.90 -7.99 1.70
CA GLY A 134 2.10 -7.41 1.09
C GLY A 134 2.37 -5.98 1.58
N PHE A 135 1.36 -5.25 2.07
CA PHE A 135 1.53 -3.84 2.45
C PHE A 135 2.42 -3.62 3.69
N GLY A 136 2.60 -4.62 4.56
CA GLY A 136 3.41 -4.42 5.77
C GLY A 136 4.91 -4.27 5.48
N VAL A 137 5.41 -4.84 4.38
CA VAL A 137 6.84 -4.93 4.08
C VAL A 137 7.52 -3.57 3.90
N VAL A 138 6.81 -2.57 3.38
CA VAL A 138 7.36 -1.23 3.15
C VAL A 138 7.83 -0.54 4.44
N ARG A 139 7.25 -0.90 5.59
CA ARG A 139 7.67 -0.38 6.90
C ARG A 139 8.97 -0.99 7.41
N GLN A 140 9.37 -2.14 6.88
CA GLN A 140 10.61 -2.84 7.25
C GLN A 140 11.70 -2.71 6.19
N ALA A 141 11.37 -2.18 5.02
CA ALA A 141 12.21 -2.21 3.82
C ALA A 141 13.54 -1.42 3.92
N LEU A 142 13.75 -0.65 4.99
CA LEU A 142 15.04 -0.01 5.30
C LEU A 142 15.89 -0.80 6.32
N GLY A 143 15.36 -1.89 6.87
CA GLY A 143 16.00 -2.78 7.82
C GLY A 143 17.00 -3.73 7.18
N GLU A 144 17.63 -4.55 8.03
CA GLU A 144 18.65 -5.52 7.61
C GLU A 144 18.05 -6.62 6.72
N GLY A 145 18.82 -7.08 5.72
CA GLY A 145 18.44 -8.16 4.81
C GLY A 145 17.50 -7.77 3.67
N PHE A 146 16.81 -6.63 3.75
CA PHE A 146 15.99 -6.11 2.65
C PHE A 146 16.84 -5.55 1.51
N THR A 147 16.38 -5.75 0.28
CA THR A 147 16.99 -5.16 -0.92
C THR A 147 15.99 -4.32 -1.70
N LEU A 148 16.48 -3.20 -2.24
CA LEU A 148 15.67 -2.20 -2.94
C LEU A 148 16.15 -2.04 -4.38
N HIS A 149 15.27 -2.31 -5.33
CA HIS A 149 15.56 -2.19 -6.77
C HIS A 149 14.65 -1.15 -7.41
N ARG A 150 15.24 -0.30 -8.25
CA ARG A 150 14.45 0.59 -9.11
C ARG A 150 13.72 -0.26 -10.16
N ALA A 151 12.42 -0.04 -10.31
CA ALA A 151 11.66 -0.49 -11.46
C ALA A 151 11.35 0.71 -12.38
N PRO A 152 11.08 0.48 -13.67
CA PRO A 152 10.63 1.53 -14.57
C PRO A 152 9.40 2.25 -13.99
N SER A 153 9.39 3.58 -14.02
CA SER A 153 8.22 4.35 -13.57
C SER A 153 7.05 4.16 -14.54
N ARG A 154 5.83 4.35 -14.07
CA ARG A 154 4.63 4.29 -14.93
C ARG A 154 3.58 5.30 -14.47
N ASP A 155 2.65 5.63 -15.37
CA ASP A 155 1.45 6.38 -14.99
C ASP A 155 0.51 5.46 -14.21
N ILE A 156 0.04 5.93 -13.05
CA ILE A 156 -0.99 5.25 -12.25
C ILE A 156 -2.01 6.29 -11.85
N LEU A 157 -3.24 6.15 -12.38
CA LEU A 157 -4.35 7.07 -12.14
C LEU A 157 -4.00 8.53 -12.54
N GLY A 158 -3.31 8.71 -13.67
CA GLY A 158 -2.93 10.03 -14.19
C GLY A 158 -1.77 10.69 -13.45
N ARG A 159 -0.99 9.91 -12.69
CA ARG A 159 0.15 10.39 -11.91
C ARG A 159 1.41 9.61 -12.23
N GLU A 160 2.51 10.32 -12.47
CA GLU A 160 3.83 9.70 -12.64
C GLU A 160 4.23 9.03 -11.32
N THR A 161 4.32 7.71 -11.34
CA THR A 161 4.59 6.89 -10.16
C THR A 161 5.95 6.23 -10.28
N ARG A 162 6.84 6.54 -9.34
CA ARG A 162 8.14 5.88 -9.20
C ARG A 162 7.92 4.50 -8.61
N LEU A 163 8.43 3.47 -9.28
CA LEU A 163 8.31 2.09 -8.82
C LEU A 163 9.60 1.62 -8.13
N VAL A 164 9.47 1.09 -6.93
CA VAL A 164 10.53 0.40 -6.19
C VAL A 164 10.08 -1.01 -5.92
N ARG A 165 10.88 -1.98 -6.37
CA ARG A 165 10.74 -3.38 -5.96
C ARG A 165 11.51 -3.57 -4.67
N ILE A 166 10.83 -4.13 -3.67
CA ILE A 166 11.36 -4.47 -2.37
C ILE A 166 11.41 -5.98 -2.30
N ALA A 167 12.60 -6.55 -2.11
CA ALA A 167 12.78 -7.97 -1.83
C ALA A 167 13.12 -8.14 -0.35
N ASP A 168 12.40 -9.03 0.31
CA ASP A 168 12.64 -9.38 1.71
C ASP A 168 13.84 -10.35 1.85
N PRO A 169 14.29 -10.65 3.09
CA PRO A 169 15.41 -11.57 3.31
C PRO A 169 15.19 -12.99 2.78
N GLU A 170 13.94 -13.40 2.55
CA GLU A 170 13.56 -14.71 2.00
C GLU A 170 13.47 -14.69 0.45
N GLY A 171 13.59 -13.51 -0.16
CA GLY A 171 13.58 -13.29 -1.61
C GLY A 171 12.19 -13.02 -2.19
N ALA A 172 11.15 -12.88 -1.35
CA ALA A 172 9.82 -12.51 -1.80
C ALA A 172 9.79 -11.04 -2.23
N GLU A 173 9.25 -10.77 -3.43
CA GLU A 173 9.24 -9.44 -4.03
C GLU A 173 7.88 -8.76 -3.91
N THR A 174 7.87 -7.50 -3.50
CA THR A 174 6.71 -6.61 -3.59
C THR A 174 7.08 -5.33 -4.31
N LEU A 175 6.27 -4.95 -5.30
CA LEU A 175 6.41 -3.70 -6.05
C LEU A 175 5.59 -2.59 -5.39
N PHE A 176 6.24 -1.49 -5.01
CA PHE A 176 5.58 -0.30 -4.49
C PHE A 176 5.68 0.85 -5.46
N GLY A 177 4.59 1.58 -5.62
CA GLY A 177 4.56 2.83 -6.37
C GLY A 177 4.38 4.04 -5.48
N PHE A 178 5.25 5.01 -5.70
CA PHE A 178 5.31 6.27 -4.99
C PHE A 178 5.04 7.42 -5.95
N ASP A 179 4.03 8.20 -5.65
CA ASP A 179 3.70 9.40 -6.41
C ASP A 179 4.90 10.38 -6.40
N LYS A 180 5.28 10.86 -7.59
CA LYS A 180 6.47 11.69 -7.74
C LYS A 180 6.34 13.03 -7.02
N GLU A 181 5.16 13.62 -6.98
CA GLU A 181 4.92 14.97 -6.43
C GLU A 181 4.69 14.97 -4.92
N SER A 182 3.85 14.08 -4.41
CA SER A 182 3.48 13.98 -2.99
C SER A 182 4.35 13.02 -2.21
N GLY A 183 4.84 11.94 -2.84
CA GLY A 183 5.52 10.84 -2.15
C GLY A 183 4.59 9.82 -1.52
N PHE A 184 3.28 9.94 -1.76
CA PHE A 184 2.31 8.97 -1.26
C PHE A 184 2.47 7.61 -1.96
N ILE A 185 2.21 6.54 -1.22
CA ILE A 185 2.17 5.19 -1.76
C ILE A 185 0.85 5.06 -2.48
N THR A 186 0.89 5.09 -3.81
CA THR A 186 -0.29 5.03 -4.67
C THR A 186 -0.52 3.65 -5.26
N TYR A 187 0.46 2.76 -5.13
CA TYR A 187 0.40 1.43 -5.71
C TYR A 187 1.18 0.40 -4.90
N LEU A 188 0.66 -0.82 -4.90
CA LEU A 188 1.34 -2.01 -4.42
C LEU A 188 0.99 -3.18 -5.34
N ALA A 189 1.95 -4.06 -5.61
CA ALA A 189 1.67 -5.34 -6.24
C ALA A 189 2.65 -6.46 -5.88
N PHE A 190 2.16 -7.69 -5.92
CA PHE A 190 2.93 -8.92 -5.69
C PHE A 190 2.19 -10.11 -6.29
N ASP A 191 2.92 -11.18 -6.59
CA ASP A 191 2.34 -12.42 -7.09
C ASP A 191 1.64 -13.20 -5.97
N THR A 192 0.46 -13.75 -6.27
CA THR A 192 -0.23 -14.69 -5.37
C THR A 192 -0.76 -15.88 -6.16
N PRO A 193 -1.16 -16.98 -5.49
CA PRO A 193 -1.84 -18.10 -6.16
C PRO A 193 -3.10 -17.71 -6.95
N ARG A 194 -3.72 -16.56 -6.64
CA ARG A 194 -4.92 -16.04 -7.32
C ARG A 194 -4.62 -15.17 -8.55
N GLY A 195 -3.34 -14.90 -8.83
CA GLY A 195 -2.89 -14.02 -9.89
C GLY A 195 -2.07 -12.84 -9.37
N PHE A 196 -1.72 -11.92 -10.26
CA PHE A 196 -0.97 -10.72 -9.92
C PHE A 196 -1.86 -9.77 -9.12
N HIS A 197 -1.63 -9.68 -7.81
CA HIS A 197 -2.43 -8.87 -6.90
C HIS A 197 -1.94 -7.43 -6.95
N GLU A 198 -2.83 -6.50 -7.30
CA GLU A 198 -2.56 -5.08 -7.30
C GLU A 198 -3.47 -4.34 -6.31
N ARG A 199 -2.93 -3.30 -5.69
CA ARG A 199 -3.70 -2.33 -4.90
C ARG A 199 -3.39 -0.94 -5.41
N LEU A 200 -4.46 -0.19 -5.68
CA LEU A 200 -4.41 1.22 -6.02
C LEU A 200 -4.91 2.01 -4.82
N TYR A 201 -4.15 3.02 -4.42
CA TYR A 201 -4.47 3.90 -3.30
C TYR A 201 -4.75 5.30 -3.83
N ALA A 202 -5.88 5.86 -3.42
CA ALA A 202 -6.33 7.18 -3.82
C ALA A 202 -7.05 7.89 -2.67
N ASP A 203 -7.40 9.15 -2.93
CA ASP A 203 -8.16 9.99 -2.01
C ASP A 203 -7.54 10.09 -0.61
N PHE A 204 -6.38 10.72 -0.52
CA PHE A 204 -5.61 10.77 0.72
C PHE A 204 -6.09 11.88 1.66
N VAL A 205 -6.16 11.58 2.95
CA VAL A 205 -6.40 12.55 4.02
C VAL A 205 -5.23 12.54 5.01
N LYS A 206 -4.87 13.72 5.51
CA LYS A 206 -3.90 13.87 6.60
C LYS A 206 -4.64 14.06 7.92
N LEU A 207 -4.37 13.20 8.89
CA LEU A 207 -4.97 13.22 10.22
C LEU A 207 -4.14 14.11 11.18
N PRO A 208 -4.73 14.53 12.32
CA PRO A 208 -3.94 15.02 13.45
C PRO A 208 -2.85 14.00 13.81
N GLY A 209 -1.65 14.48 14.16
CA GLY A 209 -0.48 13.62 14.37
C GLY A 209 0.35 13.32 13.12
N GLY A 210 -0.14 13.70 11.93
CA GLY A 210 0.64 13.69 10.69
C GLY A 210 0.49 12.44 9.84
N TRP A 211 -0.21 11.41 10.33
CA TRP A 211 -0.57 10.23 9.57
C TRP A 211 -1.31 10.59 8.27
N VAL A 212 -0.90 10.00 7.16
CA VAL A 212 -1.63 10.10 5.89
C VAL A 212 -2.31 8.78 5.58
N GLN A 213 -3.63 8.83 5.45
CA GLN A 213 -4.48 7.69 5.16
C GLN A 213 -5.01 7.78 3.72
N ALA A 214 -4.85 6.71 2.94
CA ALA A 214 -5.61 6.53 1.71
C ALA A 214 -7.06 6.19 2.06
N ARG A 215 -8.04 6.97 1.58
CA ARG A 215 -9.45 6.67 1.80
C ARG A 215 -9.96 5.66 0.78
N GLU A 216 -9.52 5.73 -0.46
CA GLU A 216 -9.92 4.76 -1.48
C GLU A 216 -8.83 3.70 -1.70
N VAL A 217 -9.22 2.43 -1.63
CA VAL A 217 -8.37 1.29 -1.98
C VAL A 217 -9.08 0.43 -3.00
N THR A 218 -8.51 0.30 -4.20
CA THR A 218 -9.01 -0.62 -5.23
C THR A 218 -8.09 -1.82 -5.35
N LEU A 219 -8.63 -3.03 -5.19
CA LEU A 219 -7.93 -4.29 -5.40
C LEU A 219 -8.20 -4.83 -6.80
N LEU A 220 -7.14 -5.32 -7.45
CA LEU A 220 -7.20 -6.02 -8.72
C LEU A 220 -6.43 -7.33 -8.65
N TYR A 221 -6.87 -8.30 -9.45
CA TYR A 221 -6.11 -9.51 -9.77
C TYR A 221 -5.97 -9.59 -11.27
N ASP A 222 -4.73 -9.69 -11.77
CA ASP A 222 -4.41 -9.71 -13.21
C ASP A 222 -4.97 -8.47 -13.95
N GLY A 223 -4.96 -7.31 -13.30
CA GLY A 223 -5.57 -6.07 -13.82
C GLY A 223 -7.10 -6.04 -13.80
N ILE A 224 -7.78 -7.10 -13.32
CA ILE A 224 -9.24 -7.15 -13.20
C ILE A 224 -9.66 -6.67 -11.81
N LYS A 225 -10.50 -5.63 -11.77
CA LYS A 225 -11.01 -5.05 -10.53
C LYS A 225 -11.83 -6.06 -9.73
N SER A 226 -11.39 -6.36 -8.51
CA SER A 226 -12.07 -7.27 -7.57
C SER A 226 -12.99 -6.51 -6.62
N ASN A 227 -12.48 -5.44 -6.00
CA ASN A 227 -13.25 -4.63 -5.06
C ASN A 227 -12.67 -3.23 -4.92
N THR A 228 -13.51 -2.30 -4.49
CA THR A 228 -13.09 -0.97 -4.00
C THR A 228 -13.60 -0.81 -2.58
N VAL A 229 -12.76 -0.29 -1.71
CA VAL A 229 -13.10 0.11 -0.35
C VAL A 229 -12.93 1.63 -0.25
N LEU A 230 -13.90 2.30 0.36
CA LEU A 230 -13.82 3.70 0.73
C LEU A 230 -13.89 3.82 2.25
N TRP A 231 -12.79 4.25 2.86
CA TRP A 231 -12.67 4.52 4.28
C TRP A 231 -13.13 5.95 4.58
N THR A 232 -14.11 6.08 5.47
CA THR A 232 -14.69 7.35 5.88
C THR A 232 -14.21 7.78 7.27
N GLU A 233 -13.86 6.83 8.12
CA GLU A 233 -13.30 7.11 9.46
C GLU A 233 -11.97 6.37 9.64
N THR A 234 -11.08 6.98 10.40
CA THR A 234 -9.77 6.42 10.70
C THR A 234 -9.33 6.84 12.09
N SER A 235 -8.87 5.85 12.85
CA SER A 235 -8.26 6.04 14.17
C SER A 235 -6.92 5.30 14.20
N VAL A 236 -5.90 5.96 14.74
CA VAL A 236 -4.50 5.51 14.77
C VAL A 236 -4.02 5.63 16.21
N ASP A 237 -3.37 4.58 16.71
CA ASP A 237 -2.83 4.51 18.08
C ASP A 237 -3.85 4.70 19.21
N GLU A 238 -5.14 4.57 18.92
CA GLU A 238 -6.16 4.49 19.94
C GLU A 238 -6.31 3.04 20.45
N PRO A 239 -6.60 2.84 21.74
CA PRO A 239 -6.82 1.52 22.30
C PRO A 239 -7.92 0.76 21.55
N LEU A 240 -7.65 -0.51 21.25
CA LEU A 240 -8.63 -1.44 20.72
C LEU A 240 -9.10 -2.38 21.83
N ASP A 241 -10.38 -2.69 21.86
CA ASP A 241 -10.91 -3.72 22.75
C ASP A 241 -10.38 -5.09 22.32
N GLU A 242 -9.71 -5.79 23.23
CA GLU A 242 -9.18 -7.14 23.00
C GLU A 242 -10.26 -8.15 22.61
N ALA A 243 -11.51 -7.94 23.07
CA ALA A 243 -12.64 -8.76 22.68
C ALA A 243 -12.92 -8.71 21.16
N LEU A 244 -12.44 -7.67 20.45
CA LEU A 244 -12.54 -7.60 18.99
C LEU A 244 -11.83 -8.76 18.32
N PHE A 245 -10.75 -9.27 18.92
CA PHE A 245 -9.91 -10.32 18.35
C PHE A 245 -10.18 -11.69 18.99
N THR A 246 -11.26 -11.86 19.74
CA THR A 246 -11.57 -13.17 20.32
C THR A 246 -12.26 -14.05 19.26
N PRO A 247 -11.75 -15.24 18.95
CA PRO A 247 -12.43 -16.18 18.07
C PRO A 247 -13.83 -16.56 18.61
N PRO A 248 -14.80 -16.90 17.74
CA PRO A 248 -16.09 -17.38 18.20
C PRO A 248 -15.91 -18.66 19.03
N SER A 249 -16.66 -18.76 20.14
CA SER A 249 -16.74 -20.00 20.92
C SER A 249 -17.30 -21.11 20.03
N GLY A 250 -16.52 -22.15 19.79
CA GLY A 250 -16.91 -23.30 18.97
C GLY A 250 -18.03 -24.14 19.58
#